data_AF-A0A4V1UKN7-F1
#
_entry.id   AF-A0A4V1UKN7-F1
#
_cell.length_a   1.000
_cell.length_b   1.000
_cell.length_c   1.000
_cell.angle_alpha   90.00
_cell.angle_beta   90.00
_cell.angle_gamma   90.00
#
_symmetry.space_group_name_H-M   'P 1'
#
loop_
_entity.id
_entity.type
_entity.pdbx_description
1 polymer ?
#
loop_
_entity_poly.entity_id
_entity_poly.type
_entity_poly.pdbx_seq_one_letter_code
_entity_poly.pdbx_strand_id
1 'polypeptide(L)'
;TQASAGRLHILDEMSKAMDAPRTELGEHAPKIETVKIPVDKIREVIGSGGKVIREIVEKTGAKIDIGDDGTIKVAAHDQEKIDAAKAWIQSIASEPEVGTIYSGKVVKVVDFGAFVNFFGAKDGLVHVSQIALERVANPADVLSEGQEVKVKFLGFDDRGKTKLSMKIVDQTTGEDLTDKINAERAERGEEPLSDDTGGRPKREGGGDRGGDRGRRRRD
;
A
#
# COMPACT_ATOMS: atom_id res chain seq x y z
N THR A 1 -21.95 -54.58 12.90
CA THR A 1 -20.83 -55.47 13.27
C THR A 1 -20.35 -55.10 14.66
N GLN A 2 -20.08 -56.08 15.52
CA GLN A 2 -19.62 -55.89 16.90
C GLN A 2 -18.39 -54.95 17.01
N ALA A 3 -17.55 -54.92 15.97
CA ALA A 3 -16.41 -54.02 15.85
C ALA A 3 -16.78 -52.52 15.86
N SER A 4 -17.91 -52.12 15.25
CA SER A 4 -18.34 -50.72 15.23
C SER A 4 -18.85 -50.24 16.61
N ALA A 5 -19.52 -51.14 17.34
CA ALA A 5 -20.02 -50.84 18.69
C ALA A 5 -18.85 -50.71 19.69
N GLY A 6 -17.85 -51.60 19.61
CA GLY A 6 -16.64 -51.51 20.42
C GLY A 6 -15.82 -50.24 20.14
N ARG A 7 -15.72 -49.81 18.87
CA ARG A 7 -15.04 -48.56 18.51
C ARG A 7 -15.71 -47.34 19.13
N LEU A 8 -17.04 -47.25 19.05
CA LEU A 8 -17.79 -46.13 19.62
C LEU A 8 -17.65 -46.06 21.14
N HIS A 9 -17.62 -47.21 21.82
CA HIS A 9 -17.40 -47.25 23.26
C HIS A 9 -16.00 -46.76 23.68
N ILE A 10 -14.96 -47.14 22.92
CA ILE A 10 -13.59 -46.65 23.17
C ILE A 10 -13.48 -45.15 22.89
N LEU A 11 -14.11 -44.66 21.82
CA LEU A 11 -14.12 -43.24 21.48
C LEU A 11 -14.85 -42.41 22.55
N ASP A 12 -15.96 -42.91 23.10
CA ASP A 12 -16.71 -42.25 24.18
C ASP A 12 -15.85 -42.11 25.46
N GLU A 13 -15.07 -43.14 25.80
CA GLU A 13 -14.15 -43.08 26.94
C GLU A 13 -12.95 -42.14 26.69
N MET A 14 -12.46 -42.07 25.45
CA MET A 14 -11.42 -41.11 25.05
C MET A 14 -11.92 -39.66 25.08
N SER A 15 -13.18 -39.44 24.67
CA SER A 15 -13.84 -38.13 24.67
C SER A 15 -13.93 -37.52 26.07
N LYS A 16 -14.24 -38.33 27.09
CA LYS A 16 -14.24 -37.91 28.50
C LYS A 16 -12.91 -37.33 28.98
N ALA A 17 -11.79 -37.76 28.39
CA ALA A 17 -10.47 -37.25 28.72
C ALA A 17 -10.08 -36.04 27.87
N MET A 18 -10.43 -36.05 26.57
CA MET A 18 -10.17 -34.97 25.61
C MET A 18 -11.24 -34.97 24.49
N ASP A 19 -12.21 -34.05 24.58
CA ASP A 19 -13.26 -33.91 23.56
C ASP A 19 -12.82 -33.12 22.31
N ALA A 20 -11.80 -32.26 22.46
CA ALA A 20 -11.29 -31.43 21.38
C ALA A 20 -9.75 -31.31 21.46
N PRO A 21 -9.06 -31.10 20.32
CA PRO A 21 -7.67 -30.70 20.35
C PRO A 21 -7.54 -29.40 21.16
N ARG A 22 -6.51 -29.31 22.00
CA ARG A 22 -6.22 -28.10 22.77
C ARG A 22 -6.05 -26.93 21.79
N THR A 23 -6.81 -25.86 22.01
CA THR A 23 -6.79 -24.65 21.20
C THR A 23 -5.45 -23.94 21.25
N GLU A 24 -4.70 -24.11 22.34
CA GLU A 24 -3.40 -23.50 22.53
C GLU A 24 -2.34 -24.59 22.73
N LEU A 25 -1.31 -24.56 21.89
CA LEU A 25 -0.09 -25.34 22.08
C LEU A 25 0.58 -24.84 23.36
N GLY A 26 1.15 -25.76 24.15
CA GLY A 26 1.79 -25.43 25.43
C GLY A 26 2.85 -24.34 25.30
N GLU A 27 3.11 -23.60 26.38
CA GLU A 27 3.93 -22.38 26.41
C GLU A 27 5.36 -22.52 25.85
N HIS A 28 5.90 -23.75 25.77
CA HIS A 28 7.23 -24.03 25.24
C HIS A 28 7.22 -24.84 23.93
N ALA A 29 6.04 -25.17 23.41
CA ALA A 29 5.91 -25.83 22.13
C ALA A 29 6.22 -24.82 21.02
N PRO A 30 7.02 -25.20 20.00
CA PRO A 30 7.30 -24.31 18.90
C PRO A 30 6.00 -23.97 18.17
N LYS A 31 5.59 -22.71 18.27
CA LYS A 31 4.43 -22.20 17.55
C LYS A 31 4.85 -21.88 16.13
N ILE A 32 4.03 -22.27 15.18
CA ILE A 32 4.25 -21.99 13.77
C ILE A 32 3.12 -21.05 13.34
N GLU A 33 3.46 -19.81 13.06
CA GLU A 33 2.53 -18.88 12.43
C GLU A 33 2.80 -18.81 10.94
N THR A 34 1.71 -18.75 10.17
CA THR A 34 1.76 -18.66 8.72
C THR A 34 1.23 -17.30 8.30
N VAL A 35 2.04 -16.56 7.53
CA VAL A 35 1.69 -15.26 6.95
C VAL A 35 1.73 -15.39 5.44
N LYS A 36 0.68 -14.91 4.76
CA LYS A 36 0.62 -14.90 3.30
C LYS A 36 0.94 -13.51 2.77
N ILE A 37 1.85 -13.44 1.79
CA ILE A 37 2.34 -12.21 1.18
C ILE A 37 2.30 -12.35 -0.35
N PRO A 38 2.09 -11.26 -1.12
CA PRO A 38 2.20 -11.30 -2.57
C PRO A 38 3.56 -11.81 -3.05
N VAL A 39 3.56 -12.67 -4.07
CA VAL A 39 4.76 -13.33 -4.61
C VAL A 39 5.82 -12.35 -5.12
N ASP A 40 5.40 -11.18 -5.60
CA ASP A 40 6.28 -10.14 -6.12
C ASP A 40 7.22 -9.57 -5.04
N LYS A 41 6.80 -9.63 -3.77
CA LYS A 41 7.51 -9.05 -2.63
C LYS A 41 8.43 -10.03 -1.91
N ILE A 42 8.40 -11.31 -2.26
CA ILE A 42 9.27 -12.34 -1.68
C ILE A 42 10.75 -11.93 -1.86
N ARG A 43 11.10 -11.35 -3.02
CA ARG A 43 12.45 -10.87 -3.30
C ARG A 43 12.90 -9.75 -2.36
N GLU A 44 11.99 -8.86 -1.96
CA GLU A 44 12.28 -7.76 -1.03
C GLU A 44 12.50 -8.28 0.39
N VAL A 45 11.68 -9.25 0.83
CA VAL A 45 11.80 -9.89 2.16
C VAL A 45 13.08 -10.73 2.29
N ILE A 46 13.48 -11.44 1.22
CA ILE A 46 14.76 -12.18 1.20
C ILE A 46 15.95 -11.21 1.11
N GLY A 47 15.80 -10.13 0.33
CA GLY A 47 16.86 -9.19 0.00
C GLY A 47 17.91 -9.79 -0.95
N SER A 48 18.95 -9.03 -1.28
CA SER A 48 20.03 -9.48 -2.17
C SER A 48 20.80 -10.67 -1.59
N GLY A 49 20.50 -11.88 -2.07
CA GLY A 49 21.16 -13.13 -1.63
C GLY A 49 20.79 -13.57 -0.21
N GLY A 50 19.62 -13.19 0.30
CA GLY A 50 19.18 -13.61 1.64
C GLY A 50 19.73 -12.78 2.79
N LYS A 51 20.29 -11.58 2.53
CA LYS A 51 20.83 -10.73 3.60
C LYS A 51 19.78 -10.28 4.61
N VAL A 52 18.62 -9.84 4.13
CA VAL A 52 17.55 -9.30 4.97
C VAL A 52 16.96 -10.40 5.84
N ILE A 53 16.65 -11.56 5.26
CA ILE A 53 16.11 -12.69 6.02
C ILE A 53 17.10 -13.22 7.06
N ARG A 54 18.41 -13.23 6.75
CA ARG A 54 19.44 -13.61 7.73
C ARG A 54 19.51 -12.65 8.90
N GLU A 55 19.42 -11.33 8.63
CA GLU A 55 19.40 -10.32 9.68
C GLU A 55 18.16 -10.45 10.57
N ILE A 56 16.98 -10.73 9.99
CA ILE A 56 15.75 -10.96 10.76
C ILE A 56 15.91 -12.20 11.64
N VAL A 57 16.40 -13.33 11.09
CA VAL A 57 16.63 -14.56 11.85
C VAL A 57 17.67 -14.35 12.96
N GLU A 58 18.72 -13.58 12.71
CA GLU A 58 19.78 -13.30 13.70
C GLU A 58 19.27 -12.44 14.86
N LYS A 59 18.46 -11.41 14.57
CA LYS A 59 17.93 -10.50 15.61
C LYS A 59 16.74 -11.08 16.37
N THR A 60 15.86 -11.81 15.70
CA THR A 60 14.64 -12.36 16.31
C THR A 60 14.87 -13.77 16.87
N GLY A 61 15.86 -14.50 16.37
CA GLY A 61 16.08 -15.91 16.71
C GLY A 61 15.00 -16.85 16.19
N ALA A 62 14.08 -16.37 15.34
CA ALA A 62 13.01 -17.17 14.76
C ALA A 62 13.49 -17.90 13.50
N LYS A 63 12.98 -19.12 13.27
CA LYS A 63 13.23 -19.87 12.04
C LYS A 63 12.16 -19.52 11.02
N ILE A 64 12.58 -18.95 9.89
CA ILE A 64 11.68 -18.49 8.83
C ILE A 64 11.84 -19.40 7.61
N ASP A 65 10.72 -19.90 7.12
CA ASP A 65 10.61 -20.67 5.87
C ASP A 65 9.70 -19.90 4.91
N ILE A 66 10.14 -19.68 3.68
CA ILE A 66 9.38 -18.95 2.67
C ILE A 66 9.10 -19.92 1.51
N GLY A 67 7.82 -20.16 1.25
CA GLY A 67 7.36 -20.87 0.06
C GLY A 67 7.28 -19.96 -1.17
N ASP A 68 7.44 -20.57 -2.33
CA ASP A 68 7.31 -19.89 -3.65
C ASP A 68 5.89 -19.36 -3.92
N ASP A 69 4.91 -19.83 -3.14
CA ASP A 69 3.50 -19.42 -3.16
C ASP A 69 3.22 -18.15 -2.34
N GLY A 70 4.25 -17.55 -1.72
CA GLY A 70 4.12 -16.39 -0.86
C GLY A 70 3.70 -16.72 0.57
N THR A 71 3.75 -18.00 0.94
CA THR A 71 3.48 -18.46 2.31
C THR A 71 4.76 -18.43 3.13
N ILE A 72 4.83 -17.53 4.12
CA ILE A 72 5.94 -17.42 5.07
C ILE A 72 5.55 -18.08 6.38
N LYS A 73 6.30 -19.10 6.79
CA LYS A 73 6.13 -19.79 8.07
C LYS A 73 7.21 -19.32 9.04
N VAL A 74 6.79 -18.75 10.15
CA VAL A 74 7.66 -18.30 11.24
C VAL A 74 7.51 -19.27 12.40
N ALA A 75 8.61 -19.91 12.79
CA ALA A 75 8.66 -20.85 13.90
C ALA A 75 9.63 -20.36 14.98
N ALA A 76 9.14 -20.19 16.21
CA ALA A 76 9.99 -19.91 17.37
C ALA A 76 9.43 -20.57 18.64
N HIS A 77 10.26 -20.61 19.68
CA HIS A 77 9.86 -21.11 21.01
C HIS A 77 9.04 -20.09 21.81
N ASP A 78 9.20 -18.80 21.53
CA ASP A 78 8.55 -17.69 22.23
C ASP A 78 7.59 -16.95 21.30
N GLN A 79 6.38 -16.64 21.78
CA GLN A 79 5.39 -15.87 21.01
C GLN A 79 5.92 -14.48 20.63
N GLU A 80 6.64 -13.81 21.54
CA GLU A 80 7.17 -12.46 21.31
C GLU A 80 8.16 -12.40 20.13
N LYS A 81 8.95 -13.48 19.93
CA LYS A 81 9.88 -13.58 18.80
C LYS A 81 9.15 -13.76 17.48
N ILE A 82 8.06 -14.53 17.50
CA ILE A 82 7.18 -14.70 16.32
C ILE A 82 6.55 -13.36 15.97
N ASP A 83 6.00 -12.66 16.96
CA ASP A 83 5.35 -11.37 16.76
C ASP A 83 6.34 -10.31 16.25
N ALA A 84 7.56 -10.25 16.81
CA ALA A 84 8.62 -9.36 16.33
C ALA A 84 9.05 -9.67 14.89
N ALA A 85 9.26 -10.95 14.55
CA ALA A 85 9.60 -11.36 13.19
C ALA A 85 8.46 -11.07 12.22
N LYS A 86 7.22 -11.33 12.61
CA LYS A 86 6.02 -11.07 11.83
C LYS A 86 5.82 -9.58 11.57
N ALA A 87 5.94 -8.74 12.60
CA ALA A 87 5.85 -7.28 12.48
C ALA A 87 6.92 -6.74 11.52
N TRP A 88 8.13 -7.28 11.59
CA TRP A 88 9.21 -6.85 10.71
C TRP A 88 8.97 -7.28 9.25
N ILE A 89 8.60 -8.54 9.03
CA ILE A 89 8.25 -9.04 7.70
C ILE A 89 7.06 -8.25 7.13
N GLN A 90 6.04 -7.96 7.93
CA GLN A 90 4.93 -7.11 7.55
C GLN A 90 5.39 -5.69 7.24
N SER A 91 6.30 -5.07 8.00
CA SER A 91 6.79 -3.72 7.65
C SER A 91 7.50 -3.65 6.29
N ILE A 92 8.16 -4.74 5.87
CA ILE A 92 8.84 -4.82 4.58
C ILE A 92 7.84 -5.13 3.47
N ALA A 93 6.86 -5.99 3.74
CA ALA A 93 5.92 -6.50 2.76
C ALA A 93 4.61 -5.71 2.64
N SER A 94 4.27 -4.91 3.64
CA SER A 94 3.09 -4.05 3.61
C SER A 94 3.25 -3.06 2.49
N GLU A 95 2.26 -3.00 1.62
CA GLU A 95 2.18 -1.92 0.65
C GLU A 95 1.51 -0.71 1.29
N PRO A 96 1.79 0.49 0.79
CA PRO A 96 0.88 1.58 0.99
C PRO A 96 -0.46 1.25 0.31
N GLU A 97 -1.54 1.20 1.08
CA GLU A 97 -2.88 1.02 0.54
C GLU A 97 -3.31 2.32 -0.18
N VAL A 98 -3.96 2.16 -1.33
CA VAL A 98 -4.51 3.31 -2.08
C VAL A 98 -5.58 3.96 -1.22
N GLY A 99 -5.44 5.27 -1.02
CA GLY A 99 -6.31 6.05 -0.16
C GLY A 99 -5.78 6.27 1.26
N THR A 100 -4.72 5.57 1.69
CA THR A 100 -4.17 5.74 3.03
C THR A 100 -3.25 6.95 3.11
N ILE A 101 -3.33 7.64 4.24
CA ILE A 101 -2.49 8.79 4.56
C ILE A 101 -1.22 8.29 5.24
N TYR A 102 -0.08 8.68 4.67
CA TYR A 102 1.25 8.38 5.20
C TYR A 102 1.96 9.68 5.57
N SER A 103 2.72 9.65 6.67
CA SER A 103 3.72 10.68 6.96
C SER A 103 4.98 10.35 6.16
N GLY A 104 5.45 11.29 5.35
CA GLY A 104 6.67 11.14 4.57
C GLY A 104 7.59 12.34 4.66
N LYS A 105 8.85 12.14 4.30
CA LYS A 105 9.88 13.17 4.30
C LYS A 105 10.16 13.62 2.87
N VAL A 106 10.20 14.93 2.64
CA VAL A 106 10.57 15.49 1.34
C VAL A 106 12.04 15.18 1.08
N VAL A 107 12.34 14.43 0.02
CA VAL A 107 13.71 14.09 -0.39
C VAL A 107 14.27 15.16 -1.32
N LYS A 108 13.43 15.64 -2.25
CA LYS A 108 13.85 16.62 -3.26
C LYS A 108 12.67 17.41 -3.78
N VAL A 109 12.87 18.70 -4.01
CA VAL A 109 11.88 19.58 -4.64
C VAL A 109 12.31 19.89 -6.08
N VAL A 110 11.37 19.88 -7.02
CA VAL A 110 11.58 20.19 -8.44
C VAL A 110 10.47 21.13 -8.93
N ASP A 111 10.68 21.84 -10.04
CA ASP A 111 9.72 22.89 -10.49
C ASP A 111 8.29 22.38 -10.74
N PHE A 112 8.12 21.10 -11.04
CA PHE A 112 6.83 20.47 -11.30
C PHE A 112 6.29 19.63 -10.12
N GLY A 113 6.99 19.57 -8.98
CA GLY A 113 6.52 18.81 -7.82
C GLY A 113 7.55 18.58 -6.71
N ALA A 114 7.23 17.67 -5.79
CA ALA A 114 8.14 17.24 -4.73
C ALA A 114 8.18 15.71 -4.64
N PHE A 115 9.38 15.17 -4.43
CA PHE A 115 9.59 13.77 -4.10
C PHE A 115 9.51 13.60 -2.59
N VAL A 116 8.57 12.78 -2.15
CA VAL A 116 8.34 12.47 -0.73
C VAL A 116 8.56 10.98 -0.53
N ASN A 117 9.44 10.63 0.40
CA ASN A 117 9.59 9.27 0.86
C ASN A 117 8.58 9.02 1.98
N PHE A 118 7.56 8.21 1.69
CA PHE A 118 6.42 7.97 2.58
C PHE A 118 6.33 6.52 3.06
N PHE A 119 7.00 5.59 2.35
CA PHE A 119 7.02 4.18 2.72
C PHE A 119 8.24 3.45 2.13
N GLY A 120 9.23 3.17 2.98
CA GLY A 120 10.39 2.33 2.64
C GLY A 120 11.25 2.85 1.48
N ALA A 121 11.51 1.99 0.50
CA ALA A 121 12.46 2.23 -0.59
C ALA A 121 11.85 2.92 -1.84
N LYS A 122 10.55 3.24 -1.83
CA LYS A 122 9.85 3.86 -2.97
C LYS A 122 9.50 5.31 -2.67
N ASP A 123 10.02 6.22 -3.48
CA ASP A 123 9.69 7.64 -3.41
C ASP A 123 8.43 7.93 -4.22
N GLY A 124 7.52 8.73 -3.64
CA GLY A 124 6.32 9.21 -4.32
C GLY A 124 6.46 10.63 -4.81
N LEU A 125 5.77 10.93 -5.91
CA LEU A 125 5.75 12.25 -6.52
C LEU A 125 4.45 12.98 -6.20
N VAL A 126 4.57 14.13 -5.56
CA VAL A 126 3.49 15.10 -5.40
C VAL A 126 3.61 16.11 -6.53
N HIS A 127 2.61 16.18 -7.41
CA HIS A 127 2.56 17.19 -8.48
C HIS A 127 2.21 18.56 -7.91
N VAL A 128 2.68 19.67 -8.51
CA VAL A 128 2.39 21.05 -8.05
C VAL A 128 0.90 21.33 -7.83
N SER A 129 0.03 20.75 -8.66
CA SER A 129 -1.43 20.90 -8.55
C SER A 129 -2.06 20.16 -7.36
N GLN A 130 -1.30 19.30 -6.70
CA GLN A 130 -1.72 18.47 -5.57
C GLN A 130 -1.01 18.85 -4.27
N ILE A 131 -0.23 19.96 -4.25
CA ILE A 131 0.46 20.47 -3.06
C ILE A 131 -0.50 21.27 -2.16
N ALA A 132 -1.28 22.18 -2.74
CA ALA A 132 -2.23 23.02 -2.01
C ALA A 132 -3.51 23.29 -2.82
N LEU A 133 -4.55 23.78 -2.16
CA LEU A 133 -5.79 24.27 -2.80
C LEU A 133 -5.54 25.55 -3.63
N GLU A 134 -4.58 26.36 -3.21
CA GLU A 134 -4.18 27.59 -3.90
C GLU A 134 -3.18 27.31 -5.04
N ARG A 135 -3.14 28.22 -6.02
CA ARG A 135 -2.21 28.09 -7.15
C ARG A 135 -0.80 28.42 -6.69
N VAL A 136 -0.04 27.39 -6.36
CA VAL A 136 1.39 27.51 -6.03
C VAL A 136 2.18 27.72 -7.32
N ALA A 137 2.90 28.85 -7.41
CA ALA A 137 3.77 29.14 -8.55
C ALA A 137 5.07 28.34 -8.49
N ASN A 138 5.71 28.25 -7.30
CA ASN A 138 6.90 27.44 -7.08
C ASN A 138 6.70 26.52 -5.87
N PRO A 139 6.88 25.21 -6.02
CA PRO A 139 6.78 24.27 -4.90
C PRO A 139 7.85 24.48 -3.83
N ALA A 140 8.98 25.11 -4.18
CA ALA A 140 10.07 25.45 -3.26
C ALA A 140 9.68 26.50 -2.21
N ASP A 141 8.62 27.28 -2.44
CA ASP A 141 8.14 28.29 -1.49
C ASP A 141 7.31 27.65 -0.37
N VAL A 142 6.79 26.44 -0.60
CA VAL A 142 5.85 25.74 0.31
C VAL A 142 6.49 24.51 0.95
N LEU A 143 7.43 23.87 0.26
CA LEU A 143 8.08 22.64 0.71
C LEU A 143 9.58 22.81 0.74
N SER A 144 10.18 22.45 1.88
CA SER A 144 11.63 22.39 2.04
C SER A 144 12.13 20.95 1.98
N GLU A 145 13.35 20.75 1.47
CA GLU A 145 14.01 19.45 1.53
C GLU A 145 14.19 19.02 2.99
N GLY A 146 13.81 17.78 3.28
CA GLY A 146 13.85 17.20 4.62
C GLY A 146 12.64 17.50 5.51
N GLN A 147 11.65 18.25 5.03
CA GLN A 147 10.42 18.51 5.77
C GLN A 147 9.56 17.24 5.89
N GLU A 148 8.99 17.00 7.07
CA GLU A 148 7.97 15.97 7.27
C GLU A 148 6.60 16.51 6.85
N VAL A 149 5.92 15.77 5.99
CA VAL A 149 4.62 16.12 5.41
C VAL A 149 3.71 14.90 5.39
N LYS A 150 2.41 15.12 5.56
CA LYS A 150 1.41 14.05 5.42
C LYS A 150 0.91 14.01 3.97
N VAL A 151 0.91 12.84 3.36
CA VAL A 151 0.58 12.61 1.95
C VAL A 151 -0.41 11.45 1.83
N LYS A 152 -1.44 11.60 0.99
CA LYS A 152 -2.36 10.52 0.64
C LYS A 152 -1.88 9.80 -0.60
N PHE A 153 -1.85 8.47 -0.55
CA PHE A 153 -1.47 7.65 -1.70
C PHE A 153 -2.64 7.51 -2.67
N LEU A 154 -2.54 8.10 -3.86
CA LEU A 154 -3.59 8.03 -4.89
C LEU A 154 -3.45 6.82 -5.81
N GLY A 155 -2.27 6.19 -5.84
CA GLY A 155 -1.99 5.01 -6.67
C GLY A 155 -0.72 5.18 -7.51
N PHE A 156 -0.62 4.41 -8.60
CA PHE A 156 0.51 4.45 -9.52
C PHE A 156 0.14 5.16 -10.82
N ASP A 157 1.08 5.91 -11.39
CA ASP A 157 0.99 6.45 -12.75
C ASP A 157 1.27 5.36 -13.80
N ASP A 158 0.94 5.63 -15.07
CA ASP A 158 1.22 4.73 -16.21
C ASP A 158 2.70 4.34 -16.35
N ARG A 159 3.59 5.09 -15.69
CA ARG A 159 5.04 4.87 -15.66
C ARG A 159 5.53 4.10 -14.43
N GLY A 160 4.62 3.58 -13.61
CA GLY A 160 4.93 2.87 -12.36
C GLY A 160 5.43 3.77 -11.23
N LYS A 161 5.29 5.11 -11.36
CA LYS A 161 5.65 6.07 -10.30
C LYS A 161 4.46 6.28 -9.36
N THR A 162 4.70 6.28 -8.07
CA THR A 162 3.68 6.52 -7.03
C THR A 162 3.20 7.97 -7.05
N LYS A 163 1.89 8.17 -7.21
CA LYS A 163 1.21 9.46 -7.15
C LYS A 163 0.76 9.74 -5.73
N LEU A 164 1.15 10.90 -5.22
CA LEU A 164 0.78 11.39 -3.90
C LEU A 164 0.02 12.71 -4.02
N SER A 165 -0.92 12.93 -3.10
CA SER A 165 -1.58 14.24 -2.93
C SER A 165 -1.46 14.73 -1.51
N MET A 166 -1.13 16.02 -1.37
CA MET A 166 -1.14 16.77 -0.11
C MET A 166 -2.42 17.59 0.05
N LYS A 167 -3.18 17.80 -1.04
CA LYS A 167 -4.39 18.64 -1.08
C LYS A 167 -5.55 18.07 -0.26
N ILE A 168 -5.58 16.75 -0.12
CA ILE A 168 -6.70 16.00 0.47
C ILE A 168 -6.42 15.68 1.95
N VAL A 169 -5.24 16.03 2.45
CA VAL A 169 -4.80 15.73 3.82
C VAL A 169 -4.58 17.02 4.58
N ASP A 170 -5.23 17.15 5.73
CA ASP A 170 -4.94 18.24 6.66
C ASP A 170 -3.56 17.99 7.31
N GLN A 171 -2.60 18.87 7.02
CA GLN A 171 -1.22 18.78 7.54
C GLN A 171 -1.17 18.91 9.07
N THR A 172 -2.18 19.52 9.68
CA THR A 172 -2.25 19.79 11.12
C THR A 172 -2.93 18.66 11.90
N THR A 173 -4.01 18.08 11.37
CA THR A 173 -4.81 17.06 12.08
C THR A 173 -4.60 15.64 11.55
N GLY A 174 -4.10 15.47 10.33
CA GLY A 174 -3.99 14.15 9.69
C GLY A 174 -5.34 13.53 9.31
N GLU A 175 -6.43 14.30 9.37
CA GLU A 175 -7.73 13.86 8.90
C GLU A 175 -7.78 13.82 7.37
N ASP A 176 -8.45 12.80 6.86
CA ASP A 176 -8.77 12.66 5.45
C ASP A 176 -9.92 13.63 5.11
N LEU A 177 -9.61 14.72 4.40
CA LEU A 177 -10.59 15.74 4.03
C LEU A 177 -11.37 15.37 2.76
N THR A 178 -11.16 14.18 2.20
CA THR A 178 -11.83 13.70 0.97
C THR A 178 -13.34 13.88 1.04
N ASP A 179 -13.94 13.48 2.16
CA ASP A 179 -15.39 13.50 2.32
C ASP A 179 -15.95 14.92 2.47
N LYS A 180 -15.22 15.81 3.15
CA LYS A 180 -15.62 17.21 3.34
C LYS A 180 -15.49 17.99 2.02
N ILE A 181 -14.42 17.76 1.26
CA ILE A 181 -14.19 18.43 -0.04
C ILE A 181 -15.20 17.97 -1.08
N ASN A 182 -15.55 16.68 -1.12
CA ASN A 182 -16.56 16.17 -2.04
C ASN A 182 -17.98 16.62 -1.67
N ALA A 183 -18.31 16.72 -0.37
CA ALA A 183 -19.58 17.28 0.08
C ALA A 183 -19.73 18.76 -0.31
N GLU A 184 -18.69 19.56 -0.08
CA GLU A 184 -18.70 21.01 -0.38
C GLU A 184 -18.63 21.31 -1.90
N ARG A 185 -18.16 20.37 -2.72
CA ARG A 185 -18.21 20.44 -4.20
C ARG A 185 -19.57 20.02 -4.75
N ALA A 186 -20.19 18.99 -4.16
CA ALA A 186 -21.54 18.58 -4.52
C ALA A 186 -22.56 19.70 -4.26
N GLU A 187 -22.40 20.47 -3.18
CA GLU A 187 -23.23 21.65 -2.91
C GLU A 187 -23.00 22.82 -3.90
N ARG A 188 -21.80 22.92 -4.49
CA ARG A 188 -21.47 23.89 -5.55
C ARG A 188 -21.81 23.43 -6.97
N GLY A 189 -22.34 22.22 -7.12
CA GLY A 189 -22.67 21.63 -8.42
C GLY A 189 -21.45 21.27 -9.28
N GLU A 190 -20.28 21.11 -8.65
CA GLU A 190 -19.04 20.69 -9.32
C GLU A 190 -18.91 19.16 -9.34
N GLU A 191 -18.27 18.63 -10.38
CA GLU A 191 -17.98 17.20 -10.45
C GLU A 191 -17.11 16.74 -9.26
N PRO A 192 -17.40 15.54 -8.71
CA PRO A 192 -16.63 14.98 -7.60
C PRO A 192 -15.17 14.84 -8.02
N LEU A 193 -14.26 15.02 -7.06
CA LEU A 193 -12.84 14.80 -7.30
C LEU A 193 -12.65 13.30 -7.54
N SER A 194 -12.61 12.89 -8.80
CA SER A 194 -12.24 11.52 -9.14
C SER A 194 -10.74 11.33 -8.86
N ASP A 195 -10.39 10.19 -8.27
CA ASP A 195 -8.99 9.78 -8.04
C ASP A 195 -8.16 9.71 -9.35
N ASP A 196 -8.81 9.82 -10.50
CA ASP A 196 -8.23 9.71 -11.83
C ASP A 196 -8.12 11.07 -12.54
N THR A 197 -7.28 11.97 -12.01
CA THR A 197 -6.89 13.17 -12.77
C THR A 197 -5.62 12.93 -13.61
N GLY A 198 -5.61 11.82 -14.34
CA GLY A 198 -4.54 11.44 -15.29
C GLY A 198 -4.94 11.51 -16.77
N GLY A 199 -6.23 11.59 -17.08
CA GLY A 199 -6.71 11.65 -18.46
C GLY A 199 -6.88 13.09 -18.95
N ARG A 200 -5.96 13.58 -19.77
CA ARG A 200 -6.15 14.76 -20.62
C ARG A 200 -7.55 14.64 -21.26
N PRO A 201 -8.50 15.58 -21.06
CA PRO A 201 -9.79 15.48 -21.73
C PRO A 201 -9.51 15.47 -23.24
N LYS A 202 -9.99 14.42 -23.91
CA LYS A 202 -9.92 14.29 -25.36
C LYS A 202 -10.75 15.44 -25.93
N ARG A 203 -10.07 16.56 -26.19
CA ARG A 203 -10.66 17.74 -26.82
C ARG A 203 -11.09 17.27 -28.20
N GLU A 204 -12.36 16.92 -28.35
CA GLU A 204 -13.01 16.82 -29.66
C GLU A 204 -12.94 18.21 -30.27
N GLY A 205 -11.88 18.44 -31.02
CA GLY A 205 -11.63 19.68 -31.74
C GLY A 205 -12.64 19.78 -32.87
N GLY A 206 -13.70 20.55 -32.63
CA GLY A 206 -14.38 21.27 -33.70
C GLY A 206 -13.39 22.16 -34.44
N GLY A 207 -13.31 21.96 -35.75
CA GLY A 207 -12.59 22.80 -36.71
C GLY A 207 -13.57 23.29 -37.77
N ASP A 208 -13.79 24.59 -37.72
CA ASP A 208 -14.75 25.41 -38.46
C ASP A 208 -14.64 25.38 -40.00
N ARG A 209 -15.82 25.50 -40.62
CA ARG A 209 -16.20 26.35 -41.77
C ARG A 209 -15.10 27.05 -42.60
N GLY A 210 -15.23 26.89 -43.91
CA GLY A 210 -15.39 28.03 -44.83
C GLY A 210 -14.20 28.36 -45.74
N GLY A 211 -14.39 28.15 -47.06
CA GLY A 211 -13.42 28.56 -48.08
C GLY A 211 -13.94 28.41 -49.51
N ASP A 212 -15.07 29.06 -49.82
CA ASP A 212 -15.47 29.36 -51.20
C ASP A 212 -14.41 30.26 -51.86
N ARG A 213 -13.72 29.75 -52.89
CA ARG A 213 -13.09 30.55 -53.95
C ARG A 213 -13.12 29.81 -55.29
N GLY A 214 -14.15 30.12 -56.06
CA GLY A 214 -14.14 30.42 -57.50
C GLY A 214 -13.00 29.90 -58.40
N ARG A 215 -13.43 29.13 -59.42
CA ARG A 215 -13.06 29.17 -60.85
C ARG A 215 -11.71 29.80 -61.22
N ARG A 216 -10.89 29.03 -61.95
CA ARG A 216 -10.33 29.45 -63.25
C ARG A 216 -10.05 28.25 -64.17
N ARG A 217 -10.60 28.36 -65.38
CA ARG A 217 -10.34 27.54 -66.57
C ARG A 217 -8.96 27.88 -67.17
N ARG A 218 -8.55 26.99 -68.09
CA ARG A 218 -7.52 27.10 -69.16
C ARG A 218 -6.10 26.69 -68.74
N ASP A 219 -5.37 25.87 -69.50
CA ASP A 219 -5.54 25.32 -70.85
C ASP A 219 -5.21 23.81 -70.88
#